data_AF-A0A3N4J5K5-F1
#
_entry.id   AF-A0A3N4J5K5-F1
#
_cell.length_a   1.000
_cell.length_b   1.000
_cell.length_c   1.000
_cell.angle_alpha   90.00
_cell.angle_beta   90.00
_cell.angle_gamma   90.00
#
_symmetry.space_group_name_H-M   'P 1'
#
loop_
_entity.id
_entity.type
_entity.pdbx_description
1 polymer ?
#
loop_
_entity_poly.entity_id
_entity_poly.type
_entity_poly.pdbx_seq_one_letter_code
_entity_poly.pdbx_strand_id
1 'polypeptide(L)'
;MVLAFVFIGMGTSSMYFAGVTTSAKNFTGNRGLALSLPIAAFGLSSLWQSQVVSRVFTDKTTGELGISTIFLAYAVFLLVIGILGALGLKVIKSAEEISRTGERESLLEGGQRSVGASYGTTVQEAVDEQVPEKRPLINKATWEFLTDNNMWFFAAGVFLVTGPGEAFINNMGTLITTLYPPPSTASQIRNPIDPATHVSIVAATSTIARVVAGILSDYLAPPVPTSDACPPPPPRKFPRCSRMCLLFLFAFLMLLGNLYVSLGYVQENGENFWIVSSSIGAGYGAVFCLAPTVVSVVWGTENFGTNWGIVTMTPAVGATVFGSIFAWGYDHYADKNGICWGEDCYSASFMVMVVSVACALVGWSIAWKGPSGWSARGITV
;
A
#
# COMPACT_ATOMS: atom_id res chain seq x y z
N MET A 1 3.08 -26.24 -5.14
CA MET A 1 2.15 -25.22 -4.61
C MET A 1 2.88 -23.95 -4.19
N VAL A 2 3.75 -23.97 -3.16
CA VAL A 2 4.48 -22.77 -2.68
C VAL A 2 5.24 -22.03 -3.79
N LEU A 3 6.05 -22.74 -4.59
CA LEU A 3 6.80 -22.12 -5.69
C LEU A 3 5.91 -21.40 -6.71
N ALA A 4 4.72 -21.95 -7.01
CA ALA A 4 3.79 -21.32 -7.94
C ALA A 4 3.24 -19.98 -7.38
N PHE A 5 2.90 -19.94 -6.09
CA PHE A 5 2.47 -18.70 -5.43
C PHE A 5 3.58 -17.65 -5.36
N VAL A 6 4.85 -18.07 -5.24
CA VAL A 6 5.99 -17.14 -5.32
C VAL A 6 6.05 -16.46 -6.69
N PHE A 7 5.92 -17.21 -7.79
CA PHE A 7 5.93 -16.64 -9.14
C PHE A 7 4.69 -15.77 -9.44
N ILE A 8 3.51 -16.19 -8.98
CA ILE A 8 2.27 -15.39 -9.10
C ILE A 8 2.42 -14.07 -8.34
N GLY A 9 2.93 -14.11 -7.11
CA GLY A 9 3.20 -12.92 -6.31
C GLY A 9 4.20 -11.99 -6.99
N MET A 10 5.34 -12.52 -7.44
CA MET A 10 6.36 -11.73 -8.14
C MET A 10 5.82 -11.05 -9.39
N GLY A 11 5.06 -11.77 -10.23
CA GLY A 11 4.49 -11.21 -11.45
C GLY A 11 3.45 -10.13 -11.18
N THR A 12 2.51 -10.39 -10.27
CA THR A 12 1.45 -9.44 -9.91
C THR A 12 2.00 -8.18 -9.24
N SER A 13 2.96 -8.32 -8.32
CA SER A 13 3.66 -7.17 -7.72
C SER A 13 4.43 -6.35 -8.77
N SER A 14 5.13 -7.01 -9.70
CA SER A 14 5.88 -6.31 -10.75
C SER A 14 4.97 -5.45 -11.64
N MET A 15 3.82 -6.00 -12.05
CA MET A 15 2.82 -5.26 -12.83
C MET A 15 2.23 -4.08 -12.04
N TYR A 16 1.92 -4.30 -10.76
CA TYR A 16 1.43 -3.23 -9.86
C TYR A 16 2.44 -2.10 -9.72
N PHE A 17 3.70 -2.40 -9.39
CA PHE A 17 4.73 -1.38 -9.21
C PHE A 17 5.07 -0.65 -10.52
N ALA A 18 5.07 -1.34 -11.66
CA ALA A 18 5.27 -0.71 -12.96
C ALA A 18 4.17 0.34 -13.25
N GLY A 19 2.90 -0.01 -13.03
CA GLY A 19 1.78 0.90 -13.23
C GLY A 19 1.83 2.10 -12.29
N VAL A 20 1.96 1.87 -10.98
CA VAL A 20 1.96 2.94 -9.97
C VAL A 20 3.18 3.85 -10.12
N THR A 21 4.37 3.30 -10.39
CA THR A 21 5.59 4.11 -10.60
C THR A 21 5.50 4.96 -11.87
N THR A 22 4.93 4.43 -12.95
CA THR A 22 4.73 5.20 -14.19
C THR A 22 3.77 6.36 -13.95
N SER A 23 2.66 6.12 -13.22
CA SER A 23 1.73 7.18 -12.83
C SER A 23 2.41 8.23 -11.94
N ALA A 24 3.21 7.81 -10.96
CA ALA A 24 3.96 8.72 -10.08
C ALA A 24 4.89 9.66 -10.86
N LYS A 25 5.58 9.12 -11.87
CA LYS A 25 6.55 9.87 -12.69
C LYS A 25 5.86 10.79 -13.71
N ASN A 26 4.75 10.36 -14.30
CA ASN A 26 4.05 11.15 -15.32
C ASN A 26 3.17 12.26 -14.74
N PHE A 27 2.60 12.07 -13.55
CA PHE A 27 1.64 13.01 -12.96
C PHE A 27 2.19 13.63 -11.67
N THR A 28 2.96 14.71 -11.82
CA THR A 28 3.61 15.40 -10.70
C THR A 28 2.75 16.47 -10.02
N GLY A 29 1.69 16.96 -10.68
CA GLY A 29 0.77 17.97 -10.16
C GLY A 29 -0.28 17.42 -9.19
N ASN A 30 -1.10 16.47 -9.65
CA ASN A 30 -2.15 15.81 -8.85
C ASN A 30 -1.71 14.40 -8.45
N ARG A 31 -0.71 14.33 -7.56
CA ARG A 31 -0.05 13.06 -7.19
C ARG A 31 -0.99 12.12 -6.43
N GLY A 32 -1.87 12.66 -5.61
CA GLY A 32 -2.85 11.91 -4.83
C GLY A 32 -3.76 11.09 -5.73
N LEU A 33 -4.48 11.75 -6.64
CA LEU A 33 -5.42 11.12 -7.56
C LEU A 33 -4.72 10.19 -8.56
N ALA A 34 -3.56 10.59 -9.08
CA ALA A 34 -2.81 9.80 -10.05
C ALA A 34 -2.31 8.47 -9.49
N LEU A 35 -1.97 8.42 -8.19
CA LEU A 35 -1.61 7.19 -7.49
C LEU A 35 -2.85 6.45 -6.98
N SER A 36 -3.84 7.16 -6.46
CA SER A 36 -5.02 6.55 -5.84
C SER A 36 -5.87 5.78 -6.84
N LEU A 37 -6.01 6.25 -8.07
CA LEU A 37 -6.91 5.65 -9.05
C LEU A 37 -6.44 4.26 -9.52
N PRO A 38 -5.17 4.05 -9.91
CA PRO A 38 -4.66 2.70 -10.17
C PRO A 38 -4.76 1.77 -8.95
N ILE A 39 -4.46 2.28 -7.75
CA ILE A 39 -4.52 1.49 -6.51
C ILE A 39 -5.97 1.11 -6.16
N ALA A 40 -6.93 2.03 -6.38
CA ALA A 40 -8.35 1.78 -6.21
C ALA A 40 -8.87 0.77 -7.24
N ALA A 41 -8.46 0.87 -8.51
CA ALA A 41 -8.81 -0.09 -9.54
C ALA A 41 -8.27 -1.50 -9.22
N PHE A 42 -7.05 -1.59 -8.69
CA PHE A 42 -6.49 -2.85 -8.18
C PHE A 42 -7.34 -3.42 -7.04
N GLY A 43 -7.74 -2.59 -6.07
CA GLY A 43 -8.62 -2.99 -4.96
C GLY A 43 -10.02 -3.42 -5.38
N LEU A 44 -10.63 -2.73 -6.34
CA LEU A 44 -11.95 -3.04 -6.91
C LEU A 44 -11.93 -4.34 -7.73
N SER A 45 -10.74 -4.79 -8.16
CA SER A 45 -10.65 -5.93 -9.06
C SER A 45 -11.18 -7.23 -8.47
N SER A 46 -11.05 -7.43 -7.16
CA SER A 46 -11.57 -8.61 -6.45
C SER A 46 -13.10 -8.75 -6.56
N LEU A 47 -13.82 -7.62 -6.62
CA LEU A 47 -15.28 -7.61 -6.70
C LEU A 47 -15.78 -8.15 -8.03
N TRP A 48 -15.25 -7.66 -9.16
CA TRP A 48 -15.70 -8.19 -10.46
C TRP A 48 -15.13 -9.59 -10.73
N GLN A 49 -13.90 -9.87 -10.28
CA GLN A 49 -13.27 -11.18 -10.44
C GLN A 49 -14.05 -12.29 -9.72
N SER A 50 -14.51 -12.05 -8.49
CA SER A 50 -15.34 -13.00 -7.76
C SER A 50 -16.66 -13.28 -8.47
N GLN A 51 -17.30 -12.26 -9.05
CA GLN A 51 -18.53 -12.42 -9.84
C GLN A 51 -18.29 -13.24 -11.12
N VAL A 52 -17.17 -13.01 -11.81
CA VAL A 52 -16.78 -13.79 -13.00
C VAL A 52 -16.53 -15.25 -12.62
N VAL A 53 -15.79 -15.50 -11.54
CA VAL A 53 -15.52 -16.87 -11.05
C VAL A 53 -16.81 -17.60 -10.71
N SER A 54 -17.72 -16.96 -9.97
CA SER A 54 -19.00 -17.55 -9.58
C SER A 54 -19.91 -17.87 -10.77
N ARG A 55 -19.96 -16.99 -11.80
CA ARG A 55 -20.91 -17.16 -12.91
C ARG A 55 -20.39 -18.02 -14.06
N VAL A 56 -19.08 -17.99 -14.31
CA VAL A 56 -18.46 -18.59 -15.51
C VAL A 56 -17.76 -19.91 -15.18
N PHE A 57 -17.17 -20.03 -14.00
CA PHE A 57 -16.27 -21.14 -13.66
C PHE A 57 -16.82 -22.08 -12.58
N THR A 58 -18.06 -21.85 -12.14
CA THR A 58 -18.78 -22.77 -11.26
C THR A 58 -19.67 -23.67 -12.11
N ASP A 59 -19.48 -24.98 -11.98
CA ASP A 59 -20.32 -25.95 -12.67
C ASP A 59 -21.75 -25.87 -12.10
N LYS A 60 -22.72 -25.62 -12.98
CA LYS A 60 -24.13 -25.43 -12.62
C LYS A 60 -24.80 -26.71 -12.11
N THR A 61 -24.20 -27.87 -12.36
CA THR A 61 -24.75 -29.18 -11.99
C THR A 61 -24.19 -29.70 -10.68
N THR A 62 -22.90 -29.49 -10.43
CA THR A 62 -22.21 -29.98 -9.21
C THR A 62 -21.99 -28.88 -8.16
N GLY A 63 -22.04 -27.60 -8.56
CA GLY A 63 -21.68 -26.48 -7.70
C GLY A 63 -20.17 -26.37 -7.43
N GLU A 64 -19.36 -27.20 -8.09
CA GLU A 64 -17.91 -27.22 -7.90
C GLU A 64 -17.21 -26.17 -8.77
N LEU A 65 -16.10 -25.64 -8.25
CA LEU A 65 -15.25 -24.67 -8.95
C LEU A 65 -14.25 -25.40 -9.84
N GLY A 66 -14.22 -25.06 -11.12
CA GLY A 66 -13.23 -25.54 -12.09
C GLY A 66 -11.85 -24.90 -11.88
N ILE A 67 -11.15 -25.26 -10.80
CA ILE A 67 -9.90 -24.64 -10.36
C ILE A 67 -8.87 -24.55 -11.49
N SER A 68 -8.60 -25.64 -12.21
CA SER A 68 -7.63 -25.67 -13.30
C SER A 68 -7.95 -24.67 -14.41
N THR A 69 -9.22 -24.59 -14.82
CA THR A 69 -9.72 -23.65 -15.83
C THR A 69 -9.61 -22.20 -15.38
N ILE A 70 -9.89 -21.93 -14.09
CA ILE A 70 -9.72 -20.59 -13.50
C ILE A 70 -8.25 -20.18 -13.59
N PHE A 71 -7.34 -21.00 -13.07
CA PHE A 71 -5.90 -20.68 -13.09
C PHE A 71 -5.37 -20.45 -14.50
N LEU A 72 -5.80 -21.26 -15.48
CA LEU A 72 -5.42 -21.07 -16.88
C LEU A 72 -5.96 -19.76 -17.46
N ALA A 73 -7.24 -19.44 -17.22
CA ALA A 73 -7.84 -18.20 -17.69
C ALA A 73 -7.16 -16.96 -17.11
N TYR A 74 -6.86 -16.97 -15.81
CA TYR A 74 -6.12 -15.88 -15.16
C TYR A 74 -4.66 -15.78 -15.64
N ALA A 75 -4.00 -16.91 -15.92
CA ALA A 75 -2.65 -16.89 -16.48
C ALA A 75 -2.61 -16.21 -17.85
N VAL A 76 -3.56 -16.54 -18.74
CA VAL A 76 -3.69 -15.89 -20.06
C VAL A 76 -4.04 -14.41 -19.90
N PHE A 77 -4.98 -14.08 -19.03
CA PHE A 77 -5.37 -12.69 -18.76
C PHE A 77 -4.18 -11.85 -18.28
N LEU A 78 -3.43 -12.32 -17.28
CA LEU A 78 -2.26 -11.61 -16.75
C LEU A 78 -1.14 -11.50 -17.79
N LEU A 79 -0.95 -12.50 -18.66
CA LEU A 79 0.01 -12.42 -19.75
C LEU A 79 -0.35 -11.30 -20.74
N VAL A 80 -1.61 -11.23 -21.17
CA VAL A 80 -2.09 -10.19 -22.09
C VAL A 80 -1.95 -8.80 -21.47
N ILE A 81 -2.38 -8.62 -20.21
CA ILE A 81 -2.24 -7.35 -19.50
C ILE A 81 -0.77 -6.98 -19.30
N GLY A 82 0.10 -7.95 -19.01
CA GLY A 82 1.54 -7.73 -18.89
C GLY A 82 2.17 -7.22 -20.19
N ILE A 83 1.80 -7.81 -21.34
CA ILE A 83 2.27 -7.35 -22.67
C ILE A 83 1.76 -5.94 -22.95
N LEU A 84 0.48 -5.66 -22.70
CA LEU A 84 -0.09 -4.32 -22.89
C LEU A 84 0.60 -3.29 -21.99
N GLY A 85 0.88 -3.65 -20.73
CA GLY A 85 1.63 -2.82 -19.80
C GLY A 85 3.06 -2.54 -20.29
N ALA A 86 3.77 -3.56 -20.80
CA ALA A 86 5.12 -3.40 -21.33
C ALA A 86 5.18 -2.45 -22.53
N LEU A 87 4.15 -2.43 -23.37
CA LEU A 87 4.08 -1.55 -24.54
C LEU A 87 3.55 -0.14 -24.20
N GLY A 88 2.61 -0.05 -23.25
CA GLY A 88 1.85 1.17 -22.96
C GLY A 88 2.42 2.03 -21.82
N LEU A 89 3.09 1.43 -20.82
CA LEU A 89 3.64 2.18 -19.69
C LEU A 89 4.97 2.84 -20.07
N LYS A 90 4.88 4.09 -20.54
CA LYS A 90 6.06 4.93 -20.84
C LYS A 90 6.13 6.12 -19.89
N VAL A 91 7.32 6.35 -19.36
CA VAL A 91 7.62 7.55 -18.58
C VAL A 91 7.91 8.70 -19.54
N ILE A 92 7.06 9.72 -19.53
CA ILE A 92 7.22 10.92 -20.33
C ILE A 92 8.10 11.88 -19.53
N LYS A 93 9.38 11.96 -19.87
CA LYS A 93 10.31 12.93 -19.27
C LYS A 93 10.00 14.33 -19.82
N SER A 94 10.01 15.34 -18.96
CA SER A 94 9.97 16.74 -19.41
C SER A 94 11.25 17.10 -20.18
N ALA A 95 11.18 18.02 -21.15
CA ALA A 95 12.35 18.47 -21.92
C ALA A 95 13.49 18.97 -21.01
N GLU A 96 13.14 19.57 -19.87
CA GLU A 96 14.07 20.05 -18.85
C GLU A 96 14.78 18.91 -18.09
N GLU A 97 14.07 17.81 -17.80
CA GLU A 97 14.67 16.61 -17.19
C GLU A 97 15.54 15.84 -18.18
N ILE A 98 15.18 15.84 -19.46
CA ILE A 98 16.02 15.28 -20.54
C ILE A 98 17.33 16.08 -20.62
N SER A 99 17.27 17.41 -20.61
CA SER A 99 18.45 18.28 -20.59
C SER A 99 19.31 18.02 -19.35
N ARG A 100 18.72 17.93 -18.16
CA ARG A 100 19.45 17.70 -16.90
C ARG A 100 20.06 16.30 -16.80
N THR A 101 19.39 15.29 -17.36
CA THR A 101 19.94 13.92 -17.48
C THR A 101 21.07 13.90 -18.50
N GLY A 102 20.89 14.54 -19.65
CA GLY A 102 21.91 14.65 -20.70
C GLY A 102 23.13 15.45 -20.26
N GLU A 103 22.96 16.53 -19.49
CA GLU A 103 24.05 17.27 -18.85
C GLU A 103 24.77 16.42 -17.81
N ARG A 104 24.03 15.65 -16.99
CA ARG A 104 24.66 14.75 -16.02
C ARG A 104 25.43 13.63 -16.70
N GLU A 105 24.88 13.03 -17.75
CA GLU A 105 25.57 12.04 -18.59
C GLU A 105 26.79 12.68 -19.27
N SER A 106 26.66 13.89 -19.81
CA SER A 106 27.75 14.66 -20.43
C SER A 106 28.82 15.12 -19.45
N LEU A 107 28.51 15.37 -18.18
CA LEU A 107 29.48 15.71 -17.13
C LEU A 107 30.21 14.46 -16.64
N LEU A 108 29.53 13.30 -16.62
CA LEU A 108 30.13 12.01 -16.32
C LEU A 108 31.03 11.53 -17.46
N GLU A 109 30.65 11.81 -18.72
CA GLU A 109 31.51 11.59 -19.90
C GLU A 109 32.59 12.69 -20.05
N GLY A 110 32.32 13.90 -19.58
CA GLY A 110 33.22 15.06 -19.63
C GLY A 110 34.42 14.96 -18.69
N GLY A 111 34.39 14.04 -17.73
CA GLY A 111 35.55 13.63 -16.94
C GLY A 111 36.62 12.89 -17.75
N GLN A 112 36.33 12.50 -19.01
CA GLN A 112 37.27 11.76 -19.86
C GLN A 112 37.90 12.55 -21.02
N ARG A 113 37.62 13.84 -21.22
CA ARG A 113 38.37 14.65 -22.22
C ARG A 113 38.48 16.12 -21.85
N SER A 114 39.51 16.46 -21.08
CA SER A 114 40.10 17.80 -21.12
C SER A 114 41.63 17.73 -21.15
N VAL A 115 42.19 17.46 -22.34
CA VAL A 115 43.53 17.94 -22.69
C VAL A 115 43.45 18.51 -24.11
N GLY A 116 43.88 19.77 -24.24
CA GLY A 116 43.62 20.65 -25.36
C GLY A 116 44.35 20.32 -26.67
N ALA A 117 43.99 21.11 -27.68
CA ALA A 117 44.66 21.15 -28.97
C ALA A 117 46.16 21.46 -28.83
N SER A 118 47.02 20.57 -29.34
CA SER A 118 48.32 20.91 -29.91
C SER A 118 48.87 19.77 -30.79
N TYR A 119 49.61 20.17 -31.81
CA TYR A 119 50.28 19.36 -32.85
C TYR A 119 51.27 18.30 -32.30
N GLY A 120 51.31 17.11 -32.93
CA GLY A 120 52.56 16.33 -33.13
C GLY A 120 52.85 15.09 -32.26
N THR A 121 53.15 13.98 -32.94
CA THR A 121 54.07 12.86 -32.59
C THR A 121 53.77 11.86 -31.44
N THR A 122 53.32 10.66 -31.84
CA THR A 122 53.78 9.27 -31.54
C THR A 122 54.22 8.78 -30.13
N VAL A 123 53.68 7.58 -29.81
CA VAL A 123 54.14 6.45 -28.95
C VAL A 123 53.89 6.51 -27.43
N GLN A 124 53.00 5.66 -26.92
CA GLN A 124 53.30 4.40 -26.20
C GLN A 124 52.04 3.91 -25.47
N GLU A 125 51.53 2.74 -25.85
CA GLU A 125 50.46 2.04 -25.14
C GLU A 125 50.94 1.67 -23.72
N ALA A 126 50.29 2.24 -22.71
CA ALA A 126 50.23 1.68 -21.37
C ALA A 126 48.79 1.21 -21.18
N VAL A 127 48.60 -0.11 -21.16
CA VAL A 127 47.34 -0.76 -20.78
C VAL A 127 47.16 -0.49 -19.28
N ASP A 128 46.43 0.59 -18.95
CA ASP A 128 46.02 0.83 -17.58
C ASP A 128 44.79 -0.04 -17.29
N GLU A 129 44.97 -0.90 -16.30
CA GLU A 129 44.03 -1.90 -15.85
C GLU A 129 42.77 -1.19 -15.34
N GLN A 130 41.68 -1.23 -16.14
CA GLN A 130 40.39 -0.68 -15.75
C GLN A 130 39.86 -1.42 -14.52
N VAL A 131 40.15 -0.90 -13.34
CA VAL A 131 39.44 -1.27 -12.11
C VAL A 131 37.96 -0.97 -12.34
N PRO A 132 37.06 -1.97 -12.30
CA PRO A 132 35.65 -1.74 -12.55
C PRO A 132 35.10 -0.87 -11.42
N GLU A 133 34.79 0.38 -11.74
CA GLU A 133 34.13 1.29 -10.81
C GLU A 133 32.78 0.67 -10.44
N LYS A 134 32.72 0.10 -9.24
CA LYS A 134 31.52 -0.52 -8.67
C LYS A 134 30.45 0.55 -8.57
N ARG A 135 29.59 0.67 -9.59
CA ARG A 135 28.34 1.41 -9.48
C ARG A 135 27.62 0.85 -8.25
N PRO A 136 27.43 1.62 -7.18
CA PRO A 136 26.75 1.11 -6.00
C PRO A 136 25.36 0.64 -6.44
N LEU A 137 24.99 -0.57 -6.02
CA LEU A 137 23.67 -1.18 -6.29
C LEU A 137 22.49 -0.30 -5.82
N ILE A 138 22.77 0.69 -4.97
CA ILE A 138 21.82 1.62 -4.38
C ILE A 138 22.17 3.04 -4.85
N ASN A 139 21.20 3.69 -5.50
CA ASN A 139 21.31 5.10 -5.92
C ASN A 139 21.50 6.00 -4.68
N LYS A 140 22.31 7.06 -4.78
CA LYS A 140 22.58 8.00 -3.68
C LYS A 140 21.30 8.54 -3.03
N ALA A 141 20.27 8.83 -3.83
CA ALA A 141 18.97 9.28 -3.34
C ALA A 141 18.19 8.19 -2.55
N THR A 142 18.36 6.91 -2.86
CA THR A 142 17.80 5.82 -2.05
C THR A 142 18.59 5.65 -0.75
N TRP A 143 19.89 5.91 -0.75
CA TRP A 143 20.69 5.93 0.48
C TRP A 143 20.25 7.08 1.42
N GLU A 144 20.00 8.27 0.88
CA GLU A 144 19.44 9.40 1.62
C GLU A 144 18.05 9.08 2.19
N PHE A 145 17.21 8.35 1.43
CA PHE A 145 15.93 7.84 1.92
C PHE A 145 16.08 6.87 3.11
N LEU A 146 17.02 5.92 3.02
CA LEU A 146 17.28 4.93 4.08
C LEU A 146 17.90 5.52 5.34
N THR A 147 18.60 6.64 5.22
CA THR A 147 19.26 7.33 6.34
C THR A 147 18.39 8.38 7.01
N ASP A 148 17.22 8.75 6.45
CA ASP A 148 16.27 9.63 7.12
C ASP A 148 15.54 8.89 8.25
N ASN A 149 15.80 9.29 9.50
CA ASN A 149 15.12 8.72 10.67
C ASN A 149 13.59 8.82 10.59
N ASN A 150 13.05 9.89 9.97
CA ASN A 150 11.61 10.06 9.84
C ASN A 150 10.98 9.06 8.86
N MET A 151 11.77 8.52 7.92
CA MET A 151 11.33 7.44 7.04
C MET A 151 10.98 6.20 7.86
N TRP A 152 11.83 5.81 8.82
CA TRP A 152 11.60 4.61 9.63
C TRP A 152 10.43 4.76 10.59
N PHE A 153 10.23 5.93 11.19
CA PHE A 153 9.02 6.21 11.97
C PHE A 153 7.76 6.15 11.09
N PHE A 154 7.84 6.67 9.87
CA PHE A 154 6.75 6.59 8.92
C PHE A 154 6.44 5.13 8.51
N ALA A 155 7.46 4.36 8.13
CA ALA A 155 7.34 2.96 7.76
C ALA A 155 6.85 2.09 8.92
N ALA A 156 7.31 2.34 10.15
CA ALA A 156 6.80 1.70 11.35
C ALA A 156 5.32 2.01 11.57
N GLY A 157 4.88 3.25 11.35
CA GLY A 157 3.46 3.58 11.40
C GLY A 157 2.65 2.87 10.31
N VAL A 158 3.18 2.75 9.09
CA VAL A 158 2.54 1.95 8.02
C VAL A 158 2.41 0.49 8.44
N PHE A 159 3.46 -0.12 8.99
CA PHE A 159 3.43 -1.47 9.56
C PHE A 159 2.31 -1.62 10.61
N LEU A 160 2.29 -0.71 11.58
CA LEU A 160 1.40 -0.75 12.74
C LEU A 160 -0.07 -0.48 12.41
N VAL A 161 -0.38 0.13 11.26
CA VAL A 161 -1.76 0.31 10.79
C VAL A 161 -2.17 -0.74 9.77
N THR A 162 -1.34 -0.99 8.75
CA THR A 162 -1.69 -1.94 7.68
C THR A 162 -1.64 -3.39 8.15
N GLY A 163 -0.74 -3.74 9.08
CA GLY A 163 -0.63 -5.08 9.65
C GLY A 163 -1.94 -5.57 10.29
N PRO A 164 -2.54 -4.84 11.23
CA PRO A 164 -3.86 -5.17 11.77
C PRO A 164 -4.96 -5.24 10.70
N GLY A 165 -4.90 -4.40 9.67
CA GLY A 165 -5.88 -4.41 8.58
C GLY A 165 -5.80 -5.68 7.73
N GLU A 166 -4.59 -6.10 7.38
CA GLU A 166 -4.35 -7.39 6.71
C GLU A 166 -4.76 -8.57 7.58
N ALA A 167 -4.41 -8.54 8.88
CA ALA A 167 -4.77 -9.59 9.81
C ALA A 167 -6.30 -9.73 9.94
N PHE A 168 -7.03 -8.61 9.99
CA PHE A 168 -8.49 -8.62 9.95
C PHE A 168 -9.00 -9.25 8.66
N ILE A 169 -8.54 -8.81 7.48
CA ILE A 169 -9.00 -9.34 6.18
C ILE A 169 -8.77 -10.85 6.07
N ASN A 170 -7.61 -11.33 6.50
CA ASN A 170 -7.23 -12.74 6.40
C ASN A 170 -7.97 -13.64 7.38
N ASN A 171 -8.40 -13.11 8.54
CA ASN A 171 -9.02 -13.90 9.61
C ASN A 171 -10.51 -13.60 9.82
N MET A 172 -11.10 -12.68 9.06
CA MET A 172 -12.49 -12.24 9.24
C MET A 172 -13.50 -13.38 9.17
N GLY A 173 -13.28 -14.37 8.30
CA GLY A 173 -14.15 -15.54 8.21
C GLY A 173 -14.19 -16.32 9.53
N THR A 174 -13.02 -16.55 10.13
CA THR A 174 -12.87 -17.19 11.45
C THR A 174 -13.41 -16.31 12.58
N LEU A 175 -13.24 -14.99 12.50
CA LEU A 175 -13.83 -14.06 13.46
C LEU A 175 -15.37 -14.11 13.45
N ILE A 176 -15.99 -14.17 12.27
CA ILE A 176 -17.46 -14.22 12.17
C ILE A 176 -18.03 -15.48 12.82
N THR A 177 -17.29 -16.60 12.80
CA THR A 177 -17.76 -17.84 13.44
C THR A 177 -17.73 -17.78 14.96
N THR A 178 -16.95 -16.87 15.58
CA THR A 178 -16.92 -16.71 17.05
C THR A 178 -18.08 -15.90 17.61
N LEU A 179 -18.81 -15.15 16.76
CA LEU A 179 -19.81 -14.17 17.19
C LEU A 179 -21.11 -14.79 17.71
N TYR A 180 -21.41 -16.02 17.28
CA TYR A 180 -22.66 -16.72 17.57
C TYR A 180 -22.37 -18.16 18.01
N PRO A 181 -23.19 -18.72 18.92
CA PRO A 181 -22.95 -20.04 19.45
C PRO A 181 -22.96 -21.08 18.33
N PRO A 182 -22.05 -22.08 18.39
CA PRO A 182 -22.05 -23.15 17.41
C PRO A 182 -23.41 -23.86 17.41
N PRO A 183 -23.95 -24.24 16.24
CA PRO A 183 -25.28 -24.82 16.14
C PRO A 183 -25.34 -26.15 16.92
N SER A 184 -25.99 -26.12 18.07
CA SER A 184 -26.38 -27.33 18.79
C SER A 184 -27.67 -27.90 18.19
N THR A 185 -27.87 -29.21 18.33
CA THR A 185 -28.91 -30.02 17.68
C THR A 185 -30.36 -29.58 17.99
N ALA A 186 -30.59 -28.57 18.83
CA ALA A 186 -31.92 -28.10 19.24
C ALA A 186 -32.37 -26.76 18.62
N SER A 187 -31.51 -25.99 17.95
CA SER A 187 -31.93 -24.79 17.23
C SER A 187 -30.96 -24.46 16.09
N GLN A 188 -31.33 -24.80 14.86
CA GLN A 188 -30.60 -24.44 13.63
C GLN A 188 -30.72 -22.94 13.32
N ILE A 189 -30.20 -22.08 14.19
CA ILE A 189 -29.93 -20.70 13.79
C ILE A 189 -28.59 -20.73 13.08
N ARG A 190 -28.62 -20.86 11.76
CA ARG A 190 -27.46 -20.61 10.89
C ARG A 190 -26.93 -19.22 11.23
N ASN A 191 -25.61 -19.05 11.34
CA ASN A 191 -25.02 -17.72 11.48
C ASN A 191 -25.63 -16.80 10.41
N PRO A 192 -26.35 -15.74 10.81
CA PRO A 192 -27.05 -14.86 9.86
C PRO A 192 -26.05 -14.03 9.04
N ILE A 193 -24.80 -13.96 9.49
CA ILE A 193 -23.72 -13.24 8.82
C ILE A 193 -23.00 -14.16 7.85
N ASP A 194 -22.98 -13.72 6.59
CA ASP A 194 -22.16 -14.33 5.54
C ASP A 194 -20.80 -13.61 5.42
N PRO A 195 -19.66 -14.29 5.61
CA PRO A 195 -18.33 -13.71 5.44
C PRO A 195 -18.11 -13.05 4.07
N ALA A 196 -18.70 -13.58 3.00
CA ALA A 196 -18.52 -13.01 1.65
C ALA A 196 -19.14 -11.61 1.53
N THR A 197 -20.23 -11.35 2.25
CA THR A 197 -20.83 -10.00 2.33
C THR A 197 -19.85 -9.01 2.96
N HIS A 198 -19.15 -9.41 4.03
CA HIS A 198 -18.18 -8.53 4.70
C HIS A 198 -16.90 -8.32 3.90
N VAL A 199 -16.42 -9.33 3.17
CA VAL A 199 -15.32 -9.16 2.20
C VAL A 199 -15.70 -8.09 1.16
N SER A 200 -16.95 -8.12 0.69
CA SER A 200 -17.45 -7.14 -0.28
C SER A 200 -17.54 -5.73 0.31
N ILE A 201 -18.00 -5.60 1.56
CA ILE A 201 -18.05 -4.31 2.29
C ILE A 201 -16.65 -3.73 2.47
N VAL A 202 -15.68 -4.53 2.91
CA VAL A 202 -14.28 -4.10 3.06
C VAL A 202 -13.72 -3.63 1.72
N ALA A 203 -13.93 -4.38 0.64
CA ALA A 203 -13.45 -4.02 -0.69
C ALA A 203 -14.07 -2.71 -1.21
N ALA A 204 -15.39 -2.55 -1.04
CA ALA A 204 -16.11 -1.34 -1.46
C ALA A 204 -15.64 -0.10 -0.67
N THR A 205 -15.64 -0.19 0.66
CA THR A 205 -15.25 0.91 1.55
C THR A 205 -13.78 1.30 1.39
N SER A 206 -12.89 0.31 1.21
CA SER A 206 -11.47 0.54 0.88
C SER A 206 -11.30 1.26 -0.45
N THR A 207 -12.05 0.85 -1.49
CA THR A 207 -12.02 1.50 -2.81
C THR A 207 -12.50 2.95 -2.74
N ILE A 208 -13.64 3.18 -2.07
CA ILE A 208 -14.19 4.53 -1.87
C ILE A 208 -13.19 5.39 -1.09
N ALA A 209 -12.63 4.87 0.00
CA ALA A 209 -11.65 5.59 0.81
C ALA A 209 -10.38 5.94 0.02
N ARG A 210 -9.89 5.05 -0.86
CA ARG A 210 -8.75 5.36 -1.75
C ARG A 210 -9.07 6.54 -2.68
N VAL A 211 -10.22 6.53 -3.35
CA VAL A 211 -10.62 7.60 -4.26
C VAL A 211 -10.82 8.91 -3.49
N VAL A 212 -11.57 8.88 -2.39
CA VAL A 212 -11.85 10.06 -1.56
C VAL A 212 -10.57 10.63 -0.96
N ALA A 213 -9.70 9.79 -0.37
CA ALA A 213 -8.44 10.23 0.21
C ALA A 213 -7.49 10.79 -0.85
N GLY A 214 -7.40 10.17 -2.04
CA GLY A 214 -6.59 10.66 -3.16
C GLY A 214 -7.05 12.05 -3.62
N ILE A 215 -8.35 12.20 -3.87
CA ILE A 215 -8.99 13.48 -4.22
C ILE A 215 -8.71 14.53 -3.13
N LEU A 216 -9.08 14.25 -1.88
CA LEU A 216 -8.90 15.20 -0.78
C LEU A 216 -7.42 15.57 -0.58
N SER A 217 -6.50 14.62 -0.77
CA SER A 217 -5.07 14.88 -0.62
C SER A 217 -4.52 15.86 -1.65
N ASP A 218 -5.09 15.92 -2.86
CA ASP A 218 -4.70 16.88 -3.88
C ASP A 218 -5.42 18.23 -3.71
N TYR A 219 -6.72 18.21 -3.37
CA TYR A 219 -7.48 19.43 -3.13
C TYR A 219 -6.96 20.23 -1.94
N LEU A 220 -6.55 19.54 -0.87
CA LEU A 220 -6.08 20.15 0.38
C LEU A 220 -4.57 20.41 0.39
N ALA A 221 -3.81 19.83 -0.55
CA ALA A 221 -2.37 20.01 -0.61
C ALA A 221 -1.99 21.47 -0.94
N PRO A 222 -0.96 22.02 -0.27
CA PRO A 222 -0.34 23.27 -0.68
C PRO A 222 0.21 23.13 -2.11
N PRO A 223 0.06 24.13 -2.99
CA PRO A 223 0.71 24.12 -4.29
C PRO A 223 2.24 24.02 -4.10
N VAL A 224 2.86 23.09 -4.82
CA VAL A 224 4.32 23.02 -4.94
C VAL A 224 4.76 24.29 -5.66
N PRO A 225 5.70 25.09 -5.12
CA PRO A 225 6.18 26.28 -5.81
C PRO A 225 6.88 25.86 -7.11
N THR A 226 6.21 26.08 -8.24
CA THR A 226 6.86 26.09 -9.55
C THR A 226 7.64 27.39 -9.66
N SER A 227 8.92 27.27 -10.03
CA SER A 227 9.85 28.37 -10.29
C SER A 227 9.20 29.57 -11.01
N ASP A 228 9.18 30.71 -10.33
CA ASP A 228 9.17 32.13 -10.74
C ASP A 228 8.30 32.65 -11.90
N ALA A 229 7.39 31.88 -12.51
CA ALA A 229 6.64 32.36 -13.69
C ALA A 229 5.10 32.31 -13.61
N CYS A 230 4.49 31.93 -12.48
CA CYS A 230 3.02 31.89 -12.37
C CYS A 230 2.44 33.01 -11.49
N PRO A 231 1.36 33.68 -11.93
CA PRO A 231 0.63 34.62 -11.08
C PRO A 231 0.13 33.90 -9.81
N PRO A 232 -0.01 34.62 -8.68
CA PRO A 232 -0.44 34.01 -7.44
C PRO A 232 -1.79 33.30 -7.65
N PRO A 233 -1.94 32.04 -7.21
CA PRO A 233 -3.18 31.32 -7.37
C PRO A 233 -4.32 32.06 -6.62
N PRO A 234 -5.56 31.99 -7.12
CA PRO A 234 -6.69 32.69 -6.52
C PRO A 234 -6.85 32.29 -5.05
N PRO A 235 -7.33 33.21 -4.17
CA PRO A 235 -7.55 32.92 -2.76
C PRO A 235 -8.53 31.76 -2.63
N ARG A 236 -8.05 30.62 -2.12
CA ARG A 236 -8.87 29.42 -1.92
C ARG A 236 -9.73 29.60 -0.68
N LYS A 237 -11.00 29.15 -0.77
CA LYS A 237 -12.00 29.22 0.32
C LYS A 237 -11.78 28.20 1.45
N PHE A 238 -10.89 27.21 1.28
CA PHE A 238 -10.71 26.10 2.21
C PHE A 238 -9.32 26.13 2.88
N PRO A 239 -9.20 25.69 4.15
CA PRO A 239 -7.93 25.67 4.88
C PRO A 239 -6.95 24.66 4.27
N ARG A 240 -5.66 25.01 4.22
CA ARG A 240 -4.58 24.09 3.85
C ARG A 240 -4.52 22.98 4.89
N CYS A 241 -4.70 21.73 4.48
CA CYS A 241 -4.65 20.57 5.37
C CYS A 241 -3.51 19.66 4.90
N SER A 242 -2.56 19.37 5.77
CA SER A 242 -1.48 18.43 5.44
C SER A 242 -2.07 17.06 5.11
N ARG A 243 -1.47 16.33 4.18
CA ARG A 243 -1.86 14.95 3.85
C ARG A 243 -1.80 14.04 5.08
N MET A 244 -0.98 14.41 6.06
CA MET A 244 -0.92 13.78 7.38
C MET A 244 -2.23 13.84 8.16
N CYS A 245 -3.00 14.92 8.07
CA CYS A 245 -4.31 15.00 8.73
C CYS A 245 -5.29 13.95 8.21
N LEU A 246 -5.30 13.70 6.90
CA LEU A 246 -6.15 12.66 6.30
C LEU A 246 -5.70 11.28 6.77
N LEU A 247 -4.38 11.06 6.84
CA LEU A 247 -3.80 9.81 7.33
C LEU A 247 -4.18 9.55 8.79
N PHE A 248 -4.13 10.56 9.67
CA PHE A 248 -4.60 10.45 11.06
C PHE A 248 -6.11 10.18 11.15
N LEU A 249 -6.93 10.87 10.35
CA LEU A 249 -8.39 10.69 10.35
C LEU A 249 -8.77 9.24 10.03
N PHE A 250 -8.20 8.68 8.98
CA PHE A 250 -8.51 7.32 8.54
C PHE A 250 -7.90 6.25 9.44
N ALA A 251 -6.69 6.48 9.98
CA ALA A 251 -6.12 5.56 10.97
C ALA A 251 -6.90 5.59 12.30
N PHE A 252 -7.39 6.75 12.73
CA PHE A 252 -8.27 6.85 13.89
C PHE A 252 -9.61 6.15 13.67
N LEU A 253 -10.21 6.28 12.48
CA LEU A 253 -11.41 5.52 12.12
C LEU A 253 -11.20 4.01 12.23
N MET A 254 -10.04 3.51 11.77
CA MET A 254 -9.68 2.11 11.90
C MET A 254 -9.41 1.69 13.35
N LEU A 255 -8.81 2.57 14.16
CA LEU A 255 -8.65 2.34 15.61
C LEU A 255 -10.01 2.12 16.27
N LEU A 256 -11.00 2.97 15.97
CA LEU A 256 -12.37 2.82 16.49
C LEU A 256 -13.00 1.51 16.04
N GLY A 257 -12.77 1.07 14.79
CA GLY A 257 -13.24 -0.22 14.29
C GLY A 257 -12.65 -1.41 15.06
N ASN A 258 -11.33 -1.42 15.29
CA ASN A 258 -10.68 -2.47 16.07
C ASN A 258 -11.12 -2.45 17.54
N LEU A 259 -11.32 -1.25 18.11
CA LEU A 259 -11.82 -1.10 19.47
C LEU A 259 -13.25 -1.61 19.62
N TYR A 260 -14.10 -1.35 18.64
CA TYR A 260 -15.49 -1.83 18.62
C TYR A 260 -15.56 -3.35 18.65
N VAL A 261 -14.67 -4.03 17.92
CA VAL A 261 -14.51 -5.50 18.01
C VAL A 261 -14.00 -5.88 19.40
N SER A 262 -12.87 -5.30 19.83
CA SER A 262 -12.21 -5.66 21.08
C SER A 262 -13.12 -5.56 22.31
N LEU A 263 -14.03 -4.59 22.34
CA LEU A 263 -14.98 -4.39 23.44
C LEU A 263 -16.21 -5.34 23.41
N GLY A 264 -16.26 -6.30 22.49
CA GLY A 264 -17.33 -7.29 22.44
C GLY A 264 -18.65 -6.78 21.85
N TYR A 265 -18.73 -5.55 21.32
CA TYR A 265 -20.01 -4.99 20.81
C TYR A 265 -20.58 -5.71 19.58
N VAL A 266 -19.78 -6.58 18.95
CA VAL A 266 -20.21 -7.43 17.82
C VAL A 266 -20.67 -8.82 18.27
N GLN A 267 -20.42 -9.21 19.53
CA GLN A 267 -20.82 -10.49 20.09
C GLN A 267 -22.34 -10.55 20.19
N GLU A 268 -22.97 -11.57 19.62
CA GLU A 268 -24.43 -11.73 19.49
C GLU A 268 -25.16 -10.63 18.69
N ASN A 269 -24.55 -9.45 18.49
CA ASN A 269 -25.00 -8.35 17.62
C ASN A 269 -24.22 -8.31 16.29
N GLY A 270 -24.15 -9.45 15.62
CA GLY A 270 -23.48 -9.62 14.33
C GLY A 270 -23.94 -8.68 13.22
N GLU A 271 -25.18 -8.21 13.29
CA GLU A 271 -25.73 -7.20 12.38
C GLU A 271 -24.90 -5.89 12.36
N ASN A 272 -24.18 -5.55 13.42
CA ASN A 272 -23.33 -4.35 13.49
C ASN A 272 -21.94 -4.56 12.88
N PHE A 273 -21.59 -5.78 12.47
CA PHE A 273 -20.26 -6.11 11.95
C PHE A 273 -19.91 -5.35 10.65
N TRP A 274 -20.90 -4.78 9.96
CA TRP A 274 -20.65 -3.89 8.80
C TRP A 274 -19.92 -2.60 9.21
N ILE A 275 -20.13 -2.10 10.43
CA ILE A 275 -19.47 -0.90 10.96
C ILE A 275 -17.97 -1.15 11.08
N VAL A 276 -17.60 -2.30 11.65
CA VAL A 276 -16.22 -2.77 11.76
C VAL A 276 -15.60 -2.97 10.38
N SER A 277 -16.28 -3.71 9.51
CA SER A 277 -15.82 -3.99 8.15
C SER A 277 -15.58 -2.69 7.36
N SER A 278 -16.48 -1.71 7.51
CA SER A 278 -16.39 -0.42 6.80
C SER A 278 -15.29 0.47 7.36
N SER A 279 -15.15 0.55 8.68
CA SER A 279 -14.14 1.39 9.33
C SER A 279 -12.72 0.88 9.11
N ILE A 280 -12.49 -0.43 9.25
CA ILE A 280 -11.20 -1.06 8.96
C ILE A 280 -10.91 -0.98 7.46
N GLY A 281 -11.88 -1.30 6.60
CA GLY A 281 -11.73 -1.20 5.14
C GLY A 281 -11.37 0.21 4.67
N ALA A 282 -12.06 1.23 5.20
CA ALA A 282 -11.78 2.63 4.88
C ALA A 282 -10.38 3.07 5.35
N GLY A 283 -10.01 2.74 6.60
CA GLY A 283 -8.70 3.10 7.13
C GLY A 283 -7.54 2.42 6.39
N TYR A 284 -7.63 1.11 6.20
CA TYR A 284 -6.67 0.33 5.42
C TYR A 284 -6.55 0.87 3.98
N GLY A 285 -7.66 1.11 3.30
CA GLY A 285 -7.67 1.65 1.94
C GLY A 285 -7.03 3.03 1.83
N ALA A 286 -7.39 3.95 2.71
CA ALA A 286 -6.84 5.30 2.72
C ALA A 286 -5.34 5.31 3.03
N VAL A 287 -4.85 4.49 3.97
CA VAL A 287 -3.41 4.40 4.27
C VAL A 287 -2.63 3.89 3.06
N PHE A 288 -3.13 2.85 2.37
CA PHE A 288 -2.50 2.33 1.14
C PHE A 288 -2.52 3.32 -0.03
N CYS A 289 -3.37 4.34 0.01
CA CYS A 289 -3.38 5.44 -0.94
C CYS A 289 -2.45 6.58 -0.52
N LEU A 290 -2.56 7.04 0.72
CA LEU A 290 -1.86 8.22 1.22
C LEU A 290 -0.38 7.93 1.43
N ALA A 291 -0.01 6.72 1.84
CA ALA A 291 1.37 6.37 2.11
C ALA A 291 2.29 6.48 0.88
N PRO A 292 1.96 5.91 -0.30
CA PRO A 292 2.77 6.14 -1.50
C PRO A 292 2.75 7.61 -1.92
N THR A 293 1.64 8.34 -1.75
CA THR A 293 1.61 9.78 -2.04
C THR A 293 2.59 10.55 -1.16
N VAL A 294 2.62 10.30 0.15
CA VAL A 294 3.60 10.90 1.08
C VAL A 294 5.03 10.55 0.65
N VAL A 295 5.28 9.29 0.29
CA VAL A 295 6.62 8.87 -0.18
C VAL A 295 7.04 9.66 -1.41
N SER A 296 6.15 9.84 -2.37
CA SER A 296 6.42 10.60 -3.59
C SER A 296 6.67 12.09 -3.34
N VAL A 297 6.02 12.69 -2.34
CA VAL A 297 6.10 14.12 -2.02
C VAL A 297 7.35 14.43 -1.21
N VAL A 298 7.67 13.63 -0.20
CA VAL A 298 8.80 13.89 0.71
C VAL A 298 10.13 13.51 0.06
N TRP A 299 10.22 12.36 -0.61
CA TRP A 299 11.48 11.83 -1.16
C TRP A 299 11.54 11.81 -2.69
N GLY A 300 10.53 12.38 -3.36
CA GLY A 300 10.51 12.54 -4.82
C GLY A 300 10.10 11.30 -5.61
N THR A 301 10.04 11.47 -6.93
CA THR A 301 9.52 10.46 -7.88
C THR A 301 10.61 9.68 -8.60
N GLU A 302 11.87 10.10 -8.53
CA GLU A 302 13.00 9.53 -9.28
C GLU A 302 13.19 8.03 -8.98
N ASN A 303 13.33 7.69 -7.70
CA ASN A 303 13.47 6.32 -7.19
C ASN A 303 12.21 5.86 -6.44
N PHE A 304 11.05 6.40 -6.78
CA PHE A 304 9.79 6.12 -6.08
C PHE A 304 9.47 4.62 -5.98
N GLY A 305 9.66 3.86 -7.07
CA GLY A 305 9.38 2.43 -7.09
C GLY A 305 10.18 1.66 -6.03
N THR A 306 11.46 1.98 -5.86
CA THR A 306 12.32 1.36 -4.83
C THR A 306 11.91 1.80 -3.42
N ASN A 307 11.73 3.11 -3.20
CA ASN A 307 11.40 3.66 -1.89
C ASN A 307 10.04 3.16 -1.39
N TRP A 308 9.00 3.20 -2.24
CA TRP A 308 7.69 2.64 -1.94
C TRP A 308 7.74 1.12 -1.82
N GLY A 309 8.52 0.44 -2.65
CA GLY A 309 8.74 -1.01 -2.58
C GLY A 309 9.24 -1.46 -1.21
N ILE A 310 10.21 -0.75 -0.63
CA ILE A 310 10.74 -1.02 0.72
C ILE A 310 9.64 -0.85 1.78
N VAL A 311 8.89 0.25 1.74
CA VAL A 311 7.82 0.53 2.70
C VAL A 311 6.67 -0.49 2.57
N THR A 312 6.35 -0.92 1.35
CA THR A 312 5.27 -1.88 1.05
C THR A 312 5.61 -3.32 1.45
N MET A 313 6.82 -3.60 1.92
CA MET A 313 7.11 -4.90 2.56
C MET A 313 6.54 -4.97 3.98
N THR A 314 6.30 -3.82 4.62
CA THR A 314 5.79 -3.77 6.00
C THR A 314 4.43 -4.43 6.20
N PRO A 315 3.41 -4.29 5.32
CA PRO A 315 2.13 -4.97 5.49
C PRO A 315 2.26 -6.49 5.43
N ALA A 316 3.16 -7.04 4.62
CA ALA A 316 3.37 -8.49 4.54
C ALA A 316 3.92 -9.07 5.87
N VAL A 317 4.89 -8.39 6.46
CA VAL A 317 5.41 -8.74 7.79
C VAL A 317 4.31 -8.54 8.85
N GLY A 318 3.57 -7.42 8.76
CA GLY A 318 2.48 -7.10 9.68
C GLY A 318 1.38 -8.16 9.67
N ALA A 319 0.93 -8.58 8.49
CA ALA A 319 -0.07 -9.62 8.31
C ALA A 319 0.31 -10.91 9.02
N THR A 320 1.60 -11.28 8.96
CA THR A 320 2.12 -12.47 9.63
C THR A 320 2.12 -12.28 11.15
N VAL A 321 2.66 -11.17 11.65
CA VAL A 321 2.73 -10.91 13.10
C VAL A 321 1.34 -10.82 13.73
N PHE A 322 0.47 -9.96 13.22
CA PHE A 322 -0.86 -9.75 13.78
C PHE A 322 -1.82 -10.91 13.49
N GLY A 323 -1.64 -11.62 12.35
CA GLY A 323 -2.37 -12.84 12.06
C GLY A 323 -2.01 -13.98 13.02
N SER A 324 -0.73 -14.15 13.35
CA SER A 324 -0.30 -15.12 14.35
C SER A 324 -0.78 -14.76 15.76
N ILE A 325 -0.83 -13.48 16.12
CA ILE A 325 -1.41 -13.02 17.40
C ILE A 325 -2.89 -13.40 17.47
N PHE A 326 -3.65 -13.13 16.40
CA PHE A 326 -5.06 -13.53 16.33
C PHE A 326 -5.24 -15.05 16.47
N ALA A 327 -4.50 -15.83 15.69
CA ALA A 327 -4.56 -17.29 15.72
C ALA A 327 -4.21 -17.85 17.10
N TRP A 328 -3.17 -17.32 17.74
CA TRP A 328 -2.78 -17.72 19.09
C TRP A 328 -3.87 -17.44 20.13
N GLY A 329 -4.51 -16.27 20.06
CA GLY A 329 -5.64 -15.94 20.93
C GLY A 329 -6.84 -16.86 20.71
N TYR A 330 -7.16 -17.14 19.44
CA TYR A 330 -8.24 -18.06 19.07
C TYR A 330 -7.99 -19.48 19.59
N ASP A 331 -6.80 -20.03 19.31
CA ASP A 331 -6.44 -21.41 19.66
C ASP A 331 -6.34 -21.62 21.17
N HIS A 332 -6.05 -20.58 21.95
CA HIS A 332 -5.97 -20.66 23.40
C HIS A 332 -7.33 -20.97 24.06
N TYR A 333 -8.42 -20.46 23.48
CA TYR A 333 -9.78 -20.61 24.00
C TYR A 333 -10.63 -21.59 23.16
N ALA A 334 -10.05 -22.20 22.12
CA ALA A 334 -10.74 -23.16 21.28
C ALA A 334 -11.04 -24.47 22.02
N ASP A 335 -12.19 -25.07 21.69
CA ASP A 335 -12.57 -26.39 22.20
C ASP A 335 -11.75 -27.53 21.58
N LYS A 336 -12.03 -28.79 21.97
CA LYS A 336 -11.36 -29.98 21.42
C LYS A 336 -11.57 -30.18 19.92
N ASN A 337 -12.58 -29.52 19.34
CA ASN A 337 -12.90 -29.56 17.91
C ASN A 337 -12.24 -28.37 17.16
N GLY A 338 -11.47 -27.52 17.84
CA GLY A 338 -10.85 -26.34 17.26
C GLY A 338 -11.82 -25.18 17.03
N ILE A 339 -12.98 -25.19 17.71
CA ILE A 339 -13.99 -24.14 17.59
C ILE A 339 -13.92 -23.25 18.83
N CYS A 340 -13.64 -21.97 18.62
CA CYS A 340 -13.72 -20.95 19.65
C CYS A 340 -15.01 -20.13 19.49
N TRP A 341 -15.72 -19.89 20.59
CA TRP A 341 -16.88 -19.01 20.64
C TRP A 341 -16.81 -18.10 21.86
N GLY A 342 -17.24 -16.85 21.68
CA GLY A 342 -17.22 -15.85 22.75
C GLY A 342 -16.23 -14.72 22.50
N GLU A 343 -16.35 -13.67 23.31
CA GLU A 343 -15.48 -12.50 23.25
C GLU A 343 -14.00 -12.84 23.53
N ASP A 344 -13.75 -13.79 24.42
CA ASP A 344 -12.40 -14.19 24.84
C ASP A 344 -11.53 -14.67 23.67
N CYS A 345 -12.13 -15.23 22.62
CA CYS A 345 -11.46 -15.74 21.42
C CYS A 345 -10.70 -14.67 20.63
N TYR A 346 -11.14 -13.41 20.70
CA TYR A 346 -10.62 -12.36 19.83
C TYR A 346 -10.34 -11.03 20.57
N SER A 347 -10.96 -10.77 21.72
CA SER A 347 -10.91 -9.48 22.41
C SER A 347 -9.47 -9.01 22.69
N ALA A 348 -8.63 -9.90 23.24
CA ALA A 348 -7.23 -9.59 23.52
C ALA A 348 -6.42 -9.30 22.24
N SER A 349 -6.61 -10.10 21.19
CA SER A 349 -5.93 -9.94 19.91
C SER A 349 -6.28 -8.61 19.24
N PHE A 350 -7.56 -8.22 19.27
CA PHE A 350 -8.01 -6.92 18.76
C PHE A 350 -7.56 -5.76 19.64
N MET A 351 -7.43 -5.94 20.96
CA MET A 351 -6.85 -4.91 21.83
C MET A 351 -5.39 -4.63 21.47
N VAL A 352 -4.61 -5.68 21.15
CA VAL A 352 -3.23 -5.51 20.64
C VAL A 352 -3.22 -4.73 19.33
N MET A 353 -4.18 -5.00 18.43
CA MET A 353 -4.34 -4.24 17.19
C MET A 353 -4.71 -2.77 17.44
N VAL A 354 -5.57 -2.47 18.43
CA VAL A 354 -5.89 -1.10 18.86
C VAL A 354 -4.63 -0.37 19.34
N VAL A 355 -3.86 -1.00 20.24
CA VAL A 355 -2.62 -0.43 20.76
C VAL A 355 -1.62 -0.20 19.62
N SER A 356 -1.52 -1.13 18.67
CA SER A 356 -0.68 -0.98 17.48
C SER A 356 -1.04 0.28 16.69
N VAL A 357 -2.31 0.47 16.33
CA VAL A 357 -2.76 1.65 15.59
C VAL A 357 -2.55 2.93 16.41
N ALA A 358 -2.77 2.90 17.73
CA ALA A 358 -2.50 4.04 18.60
C ALA A 358 -1.01 4.43 18.60
N CYS A 359 -0.11 3.44 18.69
CA CYS A 359 1.34 3.65 18.57
C CYS A 359 1.72 4.23 17.21
N ALA A 360 1.04 3.84 16.13
CA ALA A 360 1.26 4.42 14.81
C ALA A 360 0.90 5.91 14.75
N LEU A 361 -0.24 6.31 15.34
CA LEU A 361 -0.67 7.71 15.43
C LEU A 361 0.38 8.55 16.19
N VAL A 362 0.91 8.02 17.29
CA VAL A 362 1.99 8.67 18.04
C VAL A 362 3.27 8.76 17.20
N GLY A 363 3.70 7.66 16.57
CA GLY A 363 4.90 7.63 15.73
C GLY A 363 4.84 8.63 14.56
N TRP A 364 3.70 8.70 13.87
CA TRP A 364 3.49 9.70 12.81
C TRP A 364 3.41 11.13 13.35
N SER A 365 2.89 11.34 14.56
CA SER A 365 2.91 12.68 15.19
C SER A 365 4.34 13.15 15.48
N ILE A 366 5.23 12.24 15.89
CA ILE A 366 6.65 12.52 16.10
C ILE A 366 7.34 12.79 14.76
N ALA A 367 7.10 11.96 13.74
CA ALA A 367 7.67 12.17 12.40
C ALA A 367 7.21 13.50 11.76
N TRP A 368 6.00 13.94 12.06
CA TRP A 368 5.45 15.18 11.51
C TRP A 368 5.85 16.43 12.31
N LYS A 369 5.58 16.45 13.62
CA LYS A 369 5.71 17.62 14.50
C LYS A 369 6.87 17.55 15.50
N GLY A 370 7.63 16.45 15.53
CA GLY A 370 8.76 16.30 16.43
C GLY A 370 9.89 17.31 16.15
N PRO A 371 10.89 17.40 17.04
CA PRO A 371 12.00 18.36 16.92
C PRO A 371 12.80 18.24 15.61
N SER A 372 12.91 17.02 15.07
CA SER A 372 13.50 16.70 13.77
C SER A 372 12.46 16.32 12.71
N GLY A 373 11.18 16.59 12.97
CA GLY A 373 10.05 16.20 12.12
C GLY A 373 9.93 17.07 10.87
N TRP A 374 9.08 16.65 9.94
CA TRP A 374 8.90 17.33 8.64
C TRP A 374 8.49 18.79 8.77
N SER A 375 7.64 19.12 9.74
CA SER A 375 7.23 20.51 9.99
C SER A 375 8.40 21.39 10.42
N ALA A 376 9.32 20.88 11.26
CA ALA A 376 10.50 21.63 11.70
C ALA A 376 11.52 21.82 10.56
N ARG A 377 11.56 20.87 9.62
CA ARG A 377 12.39 20.93 8.40
C ARG A 377 11.77 21.76 7.26
N GLY A 378 10.58 22.35 7.47
CA GLY A 378 9.87 23.12 6.44
C GLY A 378 9.31 22.27 5.29
N ILE A 379 9.23 20.95 5.45
CA ILE A 379 8.72 20.03 4.43
C ILE A 379 7.18 20.02 4.52
N THR A 380 6.52 20.51 3.47
CA THR A 380 5.06 20.48 3.35
C THR A 380 4.58 19.13 2.84
N VAL A 381 3.93 18.36 3.72
CA VAL A 381 3.43 17.01 3.42
C VAL A 381 1.97 17.00 3.04
#